data_AF-A0A662JG69-F1
#
_entry.id   AF-A0A662JG69-F1
#
_cell.length_a   1.000
_cell.length_b   1.000
_cell.length_c   1.000
_cell.angle_alpha   90.00
_cell.angle_beta   90.00
_cell.angle_gamma   90.00
#
_symmetry.space_group_name_H-M   'P 1'
#
loop_
_entity.id
_entity.type
_entity.pdbx_description
1 polymer ?
#
loop_
_entity_poly.entity_id
_entity_poly.type
_entity_poly.pdbx_seq_one_letter_code
_entity_poly.pdbx_strand_id
1 'polypeptide(L)' 'PFKLKPPVEMRVEYMLPAAAERVAKRPGVRRIDGRTVSYEGESVEECMSMLL' A
#
# COMPACT_ATOMS: atom_id res chain seq x y z
N PRO A 1 -22.94 4.71 -2.72
CA PRO A 1 -21.46 4.74 -2.76
C PRO A 1 -20.86 4.41 -1.38
N PHE A 2 -19.95 3.45 -1.34
CA PHE A 2 -19.22 3.13 -0.11
C PHE A 2 -18.14 4.19 0.13
N LYS A 3 -18.09 4.77 1.33
CA LYS A 3 -17.10 5.78 1.73
C LYS A 3 -16.30 5.25 2.91
N LEU A 4 -14.99 5.12 2.71
CA LEU A 4 -14.06 4.86 3.81
C LEU A 4 -13.79 6.16 4.57
N LYS A 5 -13.61 6.06 5.89
CA LYS A 5 -13.18 7.18 6.72
C LYS A 5 -11.65 7.20 6.75
N PRO A 6 -11.01 8.37 6.56
CA PRO A 6 -9.56 8.47 6.72
C PRO A 6 -9.11 8.28 8.18
N PRO A 7 -7.87 7.82 8.41
CA PRO A 7 -6.94 7.35 7.38
C PRO A 7 -7.35 5.97 6.83
N VAL A 8 -7.17 5.79 5.53
CA VAL A 8 -7.37 4.51 4.85
C VAL A 8 -6.08 3.72 4.88
N GLU A 9 -6.05 2.57 5.56
CA GLU A 9 -4.95 1.62 5.44
C GLU A 9 -5.18 0.72 4.21
N MET A 10 -4.20 0.65 3.31
CA MET A 10 -4.19 -0.30 2.21
C MET A 10 -3.04 -1.30 2.37
N ARG A 11 -3.41 -2.59 2.32
CA ARG A 11 -2.45 -3.71 2.31
C ARG A 11 -2.44 -4.37 0.95
N VAL A 12 -1.24 -4.61 0.44
CA VAL A 12 -1.04 -5.16 -0.90
C VAL A 12 -0.12 -6.36 -0.78
N GLU A 13 -0.66 -7.54 -1.10
CA GLU A 13 0.12 -8.76 -1.26
C GLU A 13 0.52 -8.90 -2.73
N TYR A 14 1.83 -8.94 -2.99
CA TYR A 14 2.36 -9.14 -4.33
C TYR A 14 2.60 -10.62 -4.62
N MET A 15 2.44 -11.01 -5.89
CA MET A 15 2.81 -12.34 -6.34
C MET A 15 4.32 -12.60 -6.24
N LEU A 16 5.14 -11.58 -6.54
CA LEU A 16 6.60 -11.66 -6.54
C LEU A 16 7.19 -10.81 -5.40
N PRO A 17 8.12 -11.35 -4.57
CA PRO A 17 8.78 -10.60 -3.51
C PRO A 17 9.49 -9.32 -3.97
N ALA A 18 10.01 -9.32 -5.20
CA ALA A 18 10.71 -8.19 -5.79
C ALA A 18 9.79 -6.97 -6.00
N ALA A 19 8.50 -7.19 -6.29
CA ALA A 19 7.53 -6.10 -6.43
C ALA A 19 7.27 -5.42 -5.08
N ALA A 20 7.07 -6.22 -4.03
CA ALA A 20 6.96 -5.71 -2.65
C ALA A 20 8.22 -4.95 -2.23
N GLU A 21 9.41 -5.39 -2.66
CA GLU A 21 10.67 -4.71 -2.34
C GLU A 21 10.82 -3.36 -3.02
N ARG A 22 10.43 -3.26 -4.29
CA ARG A 22 10.42 -1.96 -4.99
C ARG A 22 9.49 -0.97 -4.30
N VAL A 23 8.31 -1.41 -3.87
CA VAL A 23 7.29 -0.54 -3.27
C VAL A 23 7.63 -0.19 -1.83
N ALA A 24 8.23 -1.11 -1.07
CA ALA A 24 8.68 -0.84 0.31
C ALA A 24 9.77 0.24 0.44
N LYS A 25 10.42 0.64 -0.66
CA LYS A 25 11.39 1.75 -0.68
C LYS A 25 10.74 3.13 -0.73
N ARG A 26 9.42 3.21 -0.95
CA ARG A 26 8.69 4.49 -1.00
C ARG A 26 8.46 5.02 0.42
N PRO A 27 8.55 6.35 0.64
CA PRO A 27 8.19 6.96 1.91
C PRO A 27 6.78 6.57 2.35
N GLY A 28 6.60 6.29 3.65
CA GLY A 28 5.29 5.91 4.21
C GLY A 28 4.88 4.45 4.00
N VAL A 29 5.61 3.67 3.21
CA VAL A 29 5.32 2.25 3.03
C VAL A 29 6.01 1.41 4.11
N ARG A 30 5.22 0.58 4.79
CA ARG A 30 5.69 -0.39 5.76
C ARG A 30 5.69 -1.79 5.16
N ARG A 31 6.80 -2.51 5.26
CA ARG A 31 6.85 -3.93 4.90
C ARG A 31 6.27 -4.76 6.05
N ILE A 32 5.25 -5.55 5.73
CA ILE A 32 4.62 -6.46 6.69
C ILE A 32 5.35 -7.81 6.69
N ASP A 33 5.61 -8.36 5.49
CA ASP A 33 6.29 -9.64 5.31
C ASP A 33 7.04 -9.72 3.95
N GLY A 34 7.44 -10.93 3.53
CA GLY A 34 8.17 -11.17 2.29
C GLY A 34 7.46 -10.74 1.00
N ARG A 35 6.13 -10.62 0.99
CA ARG A 35 5.35 -10.23 -0.20
C ARG A 35 4.30 -9.16 0.07
N THR A 36 4.10 -8.76 1.33
CA THR A 36 3.05 -7.83 1.74
C THR A 36 3.62 -6.49 2.19
N VAL A 37 3.01 -5.41 1.71
CA VAL A 37 3.25 -4.04 2.17
C VAL A 37 1.96 -3.40 2.68
N SER A 38 2.09 -2.41 3.55
CA SER A 38 1.01 -1.59 4.10
C SER A 38 1.38 -0.10 3.97
N TYR A 39 0.40 0.74 3.70
CA TYR A 39 0.54 2.19 3.75
C TYR A 39 -0.82 2.85 4.00
N GLU A 40 -0.78 4.09 4.48
CA GLU A 40 -1.95 4.89 4.81
C GLU A 40 -2.09 6.07 3.84
N GLY A 41 -3.33 6.47 3.56
CA GLY A 41 -3.66 7.69 2.81
C GLY A 41 -5.02 8.26 3.22
N GLU A 42 -5.34 9.45 2.78
CA GLU A 42 -6.61 10.13 3.07
C GLU A 42 -7.78 9.57 2.24
N SER A 43 -7.48 8.89 1.13
CA SER A 43 -8.47 8.27 0.27
C SER A 43 -7.96 7.01 -0.42
N VAL A 44 -8.88 6.26 -1.04
CA VAL A 44 -8.52 5.08 -1.85
C VAL A 44 -7.70 5.49 -3.06
N GLU A 45 -8.02 6.61 -3.70
CA GLU A 45 -7.32 7.12 -4.87
C GLU A 45 -5.86 7.46 -4.54
N GLU A 46 -5.63 8.12 -3.39
CA GLU A 46 -4.29 8.39 -2.89
C GLU A 46 -3.52 7.09 -2.64
N CYS A 47 -4.16 6.12 -1.97
CA CYS A 47 -3.57 4.81 -1.73
C CYS A 47 -3.23 4.08 -3.06
N MET A 48 -4.12 4.12 -4.04
CA MET A 48 -3.92 3.45 -5.34
C MET A 48 -2.78 4.07 -6.16
N SER A 49 -2.52 5.38 -6.00
CA SER A 49 -1.40 6.05 -6.68
C SER A 49 -0.03 5.44 -6.34
N MET A 50 0.09 4.79 -5.18
CA MET A 50 1.31 4.13 -4.71
C MET A 50 1.62 2.80 -5.42
N LEU A 51 0.70 2.28 -6.26
CA LEU A 51 0.88 1.03 -7.00
C LEU A 51 1.62 1.20 -8.34
N LEU A 52 1.65 2.42 -8.89
CA LEU A 52 2.35 2.78 -10.13
C LEU A 52 3.85 2.94 -9.83
#